data_AF-A0A950BCP0-F1
#
_entry.id   AF-A0A950BCP0-F1
#
_cell.length_a   1.000
_cell.length_b   1.000
_cell.length_c   1.000
_cell.angle_alpha   90.00
_cell.angle_beta   90.00
_cell.angle_gamma   90.00
#
_symmetry.space_group_name_H-M   'P 1'
#
loop_
_entity.id
_entity.type
_entity.pdbx_description
1 polymer ?
#
loop_
_entity_poly.entity_id
_entity_poly.type
_entity_poly.pdbx_seq_one_letter_code
_entity_poly.pdbx_strand_id
1 'polypeptide(L)'
;GLRDAGALSLSLVAQDGEDIVGHIAFSPVGLEAASVSPGTWLVMAPVSVAPGRQGQGQGQGIGSRLIRQALQQLKALGVEGVVVLGEPDYYTCFGFHHQHRLSVPGVPAEYFMAQRLDGKAPVPLQATAGFHPAFEV
;
A
#
# COMPACT_ATOMS: atom_id res chain seq x y z
N GLY A 1 14.92 -4.03 10.09
CA GLY A 1 13.87 -3.50 9.18
C GLY A 1 12.52 -4.12 9.51
N LEU A 2 11.46 -3.89 8.71
CA LEU A 2 10.11 -4.43 9.00
C LEU A 2 10.07 -5.95 9.22
N ARG A 3 10.92 -6.70 8.52
CA ARG A 3 11.05 -8.17 8.67
C ARG A 3 11.55 -8.56 10.06
N ASP A 4 12.62 -7.93 10.52
CA ASP A 4 13.21 -8.22 11.84
C ASP A 4 12.28 -7.80 12.98
N ALA A 5 11.45 -6.78 12.75
CA ALA A 5 10.46 -6.29 13.70
C ALA A 5 9.15 -7.10 13.69
N GLY A 6 8.99 -8.08 12.80
CA GLY A 6 7.73 -8.84 12.65
C GLY A 6 6.55 -7.99 12.15
N ALA A 7 6.80 -6.79 11.64
CA ALA A 7 5.79 -5.82 11.22
C ALA A 7 5.41 -5.92 9.74
N LEU A 8 5.97 -6.90 9.02
CA LEU A 8 5.65 -7.15 7.62
C LEU A 8 4.40 -8.05 7.52
N SER A 9 3.25 -7.45 7.26
CA SER A 9 1.97 -8.16 7.16
C SER A 9 1.84 -8.99 5.89
N LEU A 10 2.34 -8.47 4.76
CA LEU A 10 2.36 -9.17 3.48
C LEU A 10 3.58 -8.73 2.68
N SER A 11 4.22 -9.68 1.98
CA SER A 11 5.29 -9.41 1.03
C SER A 11 5.17 -10.37 -0.14
N LEU A 12 4.97 -9.83 -1.34
CA LEU A 12 4.94 -10.61 -2.58
C LEU A 12 6.14 -10.25 -3.45
N VAL A 13 6.65 -11.22 -4.18
CA VAL A 13 7.68 -11.03 -5.19
C VAL A 13 7.16 -11.46 -6.56
N ALA A 14 7.56 -10.74 -7.59
CA ALA A 14 7.43 -11.20 -8.97
C ALA A 14 8.76 -11.85 -9.37
N GLN A 15 8.67 -13.05 -9.92
CA GLN A 15 9.82 -13.85 -10.31
C GLN A 15 9.78 -14.12 -11.82
N ASP A 16 10.94 -14.08 -12.46
CA ASP A 16 11.14 -14.55 -13.84
C ASP A 16 12.37 -15.46 -13.88
N GLY A 17 12.15 -16.76 -14.13
CA GLY A 17 13.19 -17.76 -13.90
C GLY A 17 13.63 -17.77 -12.44
N GLU A 18 14.92 -17.55 -12.18
CA GLU A 18 15.49 -17.46 -10.83
C GLU A 18 15.54 -16.02 -10.30
N ASP A 19 15.23 -15.02 -11.14
CA ASP A 19 15.39 -13.61 -10.80
C ASP A 19 14.14 -13.04 -10.13
N ILE A 20 14.35 -12.31 -9.02
CA ILE A 20 13.31 -11.44 -8.44
C ILE A 20 13.31 -10.12 -9.21
N VAL A 21 12.20 -9.86 -9.90
CA VAL A 21 12.04 -8.71 -10.81
C VAL A 21 11.05 -7.67 -10.29
N GLY A 22 10.38 -7.95 -9.19
CA GLY A 22 9.54 -6.99 -8.50
C GLY A 22 9.18 -7.42 -7.09
N HIS A 23 8.78 -6.45 -6.28
CA HIS A 23 8.45 -6.65 -4.88
C HIS A 23 7.35 -5.67 -4.46
N ILE A 24 6.50 -6.12 -3.55
CA ILE A 24 5.51 -5.28 -2.87
C ILE A 24 5.44 -5.70 -1.41
N ALA A 25 5.37 -4.72 -0.50
CA ALA A 25 5.26 -4.95 0.93
C ALA A 25 4.14 -4.15 1.58
N PHE A 26 3.62 -4.70 2.67
CA PHE A 26 2.59 -4.10 3.51
C PHE A 26 2.95 -4.24 4.97
N SER A 27 2.65 -3.21 5.74
CA SER A 27 2.83 -3.19 7.20
C SER A 27 1.70 -2.42 7.87
N PRO A 28 1.42 -2.62 9.17
CA PRO A 28 0.40 -1.86 9.87
C PRO A 28 0.68 -0.37 9.81
N VAL A 29 -0.38 0.42 9.62
CA VAL A 29 -0.33 1.89 9.75
C VAL A 29 -1.12 2.30 10.98
N GLY A 30 -0.55 3.19 11.79
CA GLY A 30 -1.29 3.84 12.86
C GLY A 30 -2.25 4.87 12.26
N LEU A 31 -3.55 4.65 12.37
CA LEU A 31 -4.57 5.63 11.99
C LEU A 31 -5.36 6.01 13.23
N GLU A 32 -5.20 7.25 13.69
CA GLU A 32 -6.01 7.80 14.77
C GLU A 32 -7.36 8.28 14.25
N ALA A 33 -8.25 7.35 13.88
CA ALA A 33 -9.62 7.65 13.45
C ALA A 33 -10.64 6.89 14.30
N ALA A 34 -11.68 7.58 14.76
CA ALA A 34 -12.73 7.00 15.63
C ALA A 34 -13.46 5.78 15.04
N SER A 35 -13.36 5.57 13.73
CA SER A 35 -14.04 4.52 12.95
C SER A 35 -13.11 3.44 12.41
N VAL A 36 -11.84 3.41 12.84
CA VAL A 36 -10.86 2.41 12.42
C VAL A 36 -10.36 1.62 13.63
N SER A 37 -10.45 0.29 13.54
CA SER A 37 -9.86 -0.59 14.54
C SER A 37 -8.33 -0.59 14.41
N PRO A 38 -7.56 -0.57 15.52
CA PRO A 38 -6.11 -0.66 15.45
C PRO A 38 -5.64 -1.90 14.69
N GLY A 39 -4.66 -1.73 13.80
CA GLY A 39 -4.04 -2.84 13.04
C GLY A 39 -4.88 -3.40 11.88
N THR A 40 -6.08 -2.88 11.61
CA THR A 40 -6.90 -3.35 10.49
C THR A 40 -6.63 -2.65 9.17
N TRP A 41 -5.78 -1.63 9.20
CA TRP A 41 -5.30 -0.90 8.02
C TRP A 41 -3.80 -1.09 7.84
N LEU A 42 -3.38 -1.19 6.58
CA LEU A 42 -1.98 -1.37 6.21
C LEU A 42 -1.50 -0.22 5.30
N VAL A 43 -0.21 0.13 5.40
CA VAL A 43 0.48 0.93 4.38
C VAL A 43 1.08 0.00 3.34
N MET A 44 0.90 0.35 2.06
CA MET A 44 1.57 -0.27 0.92
C MET A 44 2.87 0.47 0.61
N ALA A 45 4.01 -0.07 1.06
CA ALA A 45 5.33 0.47 0.73
C ALA A 45 6.46 -0.53 1.03
N PRO A 46 7.48 -0.66 0.16
CA PRO A 46 7.51 -0.14 -1.21
C PRO A 46 6.69 -1.00 -2.19
N VAL A 47 6.42 -0.45 -3.38
CA VAL A 47 6.19 -1.21 -4.62
C VAL A 47 7.40 -0.97 -5.50
N SER A 48 8.05 -2.03 -6.01
CA SER A 48 9.28 -1.91 -6.79
C SER A 48 9.32 -2.91 -7.92
N VAL A 49 9.87 -2.49 -9.06
CA VAL A 49 10.10 -3.34 -10.24
C VAL A 49 11.50 -3.06 -10.75
N ALA A 50 12.26 -4.09 -11.11
CA ALA A 50 13.61 -3.95 -11.63
C ALA A 50 13.61 -3.01 -12.87
N PRO A 51 14.55 -2.05 -12.99
CA PRO A 51 14.51 -1.02 -14.06
C PRO A 51 14.37 -1.59 -15.48
N GLY A 52 15.12 -2.65 -15.81
CA GLY A 52 15.03 -3.33 -17.11
C GLY A 52 13.75 -4.12 -17.35
N ARG A 53 12.85 -4.17 -16.36
CA ARG A 53 11.54 -4.82 -16.38
C ARG A 53 10.40 -3.83 -16.13
N GLN A 54 10.67 -2.52 -16.16
CA GLN A 54 9.64 -1.48 -16.12
C GLN A 54 9.16 -1.14 -17.54
N GLY A 55 7.88 -0.78 -17.71
CA GLY A 55 7.40 -0.25 -18.99
C GLY A 55 6.99 -1.31 -20.03
N GLN A 56 7.42 -1.19 -21.29
CA GLN A 56 6.95 -2.02 -22.41
C GLN A 56 7.66 -3.40 -22.47
N GLY A 57 7.09 -4.36 -23.20
CA GLY A 57 7.65 -5.72 -23.33
C GLY A 57 7.26 -6.66 -22.18
N GLN A 58 8.11 -7.63 -21.83
CA GLN A 58 7.84 -8.65 -20.79
C GLN A 58 7.65 -8.06 -19.38
N GLY A 59 8.14 -6.83 -19.15
CA GLY A 59 8.02 -6.08 -17.90
C GLY A 59 6.68 -5.36 -17.70
N GLN A 60 5.84 -5.30 -18.73
CA GLN A 60 4.62 -4.50 -18.67
C GLN A 60 3.64 -5.01 -17.62
N GLY A 61 3.25 -4.09 -16.73
CA GLY A 61 2.26 -4.36 -15.70
C GLY A 61 2.71 -5.28 -14.56
N ILE A 62 4.02 -5.53 -14.34
CA ILE A 62 4.49 -6.27 -13.15
C ILE A 62 3.98 -5.59 -11.86
N GLY A 63 4.24 -4.29 -11.69
CA GLY A 63 3.76 -3.54 -10.53
C GLY A 63 2.25 -3.60 -10.37
N SER A 64 1.52 -3.42 -11.48
CA SER A 64 0.05 -3.51 -11.49
C SER A 64 -0.47 -4.89 -11.10
N ARG A 65 0.19 -5.97 -11.54
CA ARG A 65 -0.17 -7.35 -11.16
C ARG A 65 0.12 -7.61 -9.69
N LEU A 66 1.27 -7.16 -9.19
CA LEU A 66 1.62 -7.25 -7.76
C LEU A 66 0.59 -6.54 -6.89
N ILE A 67 0.21 -5.30 -7.25
CA ILE A 67 -0.80 -4.53 -6.52
C ILE A 67 -2.14 -5.27 -6.51
N ARG A 68 -2.65 -5.68 -7.67
CA ARG A 68 -3.96 -6.38 -7.75
C ARG A 68 -3.96 -7.69 -6.96
N GLN A 69 -2.91 -8.50 -7.09
CA GLN A 69 -2.79 -9.76 -6.37
C GLN A 69 -2.71 -9.54 -4.86
N ALA A 70 -1.95 -8.54 -4.41
CA ALA A 70 -1.86 -8.21 -3.00
C ALA A 70 -3.22 -7.74 -2.44
N LEU A 71 -3.91 -6.82 -3.11
CA LEU A 71 -5.22 -6.33 -2.67
C LEU A 71 -6.24 -7.47 -2.58
N GLN A 72 -6.22 -8.41 -3.51
CA GLN A 72 -7.06 -9.61 -3.45
C GLN A 72 -6.75 -10.48 -2.21
N GLN A 73 -5.48 -10.71 -1.91
CA GLN A 73 -5.08 -11.49 -0.73
C GLN A 73 -5.45 -10.78 0.57
N LEU A 74 -5.17 -9.47 0.68
CA LEU A 74 -5.49 -8.67 1.85
C LEU A 74 -7.00 -8.64 2.12
N LYS A 75 -7.82 -8.55 1.06
CA LYS A 75 -9.27 -8.68 1.17
C LYS A 75 -9.70 -10.04 1.72
N ALA A 76 -9.08 -11.13 1.25
CA ALA A 76 -9.36 -12.48 1.75
C ALA A 76 -8.92 -12.67 3.22
N LEU A 77 -7.91 -11.93 3.67
CA LEU A 77 -7.44 -11.90 5.06
C LEU A 77 -8.28 -10.98 5.98
N GLY A 78 -9.31 -10.31 5.45
CA GLY A 78 -10.18 -9.43 6.24
C GLY A 78 -9.55 -8.09 6.61
N VAL A 79 -8.51 -7.65 5.91
CA VAL A 79 -7.96 -6.29 6.08
C VAL A 79 -9.02 -5.26 5.67
N GLU A 80 -9.22 -4.24 6.51
CA GLU A 80 -10.27 -3.25 6.27
C GLU A 80 -9.90 -2.28 5.15
N GLY A 81 -8.63 -1.89 5.06
CA GLY A 81 -8.17 -0.95 4.06
C GLY A 81 -6.66 -0.85 3.95
N VAL A 82 -6.24 -0.21 2.86
CA VAL A 82 -4.85 0.05 2.53
C VAL A 82 -4.67 1.54 2.25
N VAL A 83 -3.57 2.10 2.74
CA VAL A 83 -3.11 3.45 2.39
C VAL A 83 -1.82 3.38 1.58
N VAL A 84 -1.58 4.42 0.79
CA VAL A 84 -0.36 4.58 0.01
C VAL A 84 0.02 6.05 -0.08
N LEU A 85 1.32 6.29 -0.12
CA LEU A 85 1.91 7.56 -0.51
C LEU A 85 2.43 7.46 -1.95
N GLY A 86 1.85 8.22 -2.87
CA GLY A 86 2.37 8.34 -4.23
C GLY A 86 1.39 8.92 -5.25
N GLU A 87 1.73 8.74 -6.52
CA GLU A 87 1.10 9.48 -7.63
C GLU A 87 -0.38 9.11 -7.86
N PRO A 88 -1.33 10.08 -7.80
CA PRO A 88 -2.76 9.84 -7.99
C PRO A 88 -3.12 9.12 -9.28
N ASP A 89 -2.57 9.57 -10.41
CA ASP A 89 -2.87 9.00 -11.71
C ASP A 89 -2.46 7.52 -11.82
N TYR A 90 -1.44 7.12 -11.06
CA TYR A 90 -1.01 5.73 -11.01
C TYR A 90 -1.93 4.86 -10.15
N TYR A 91 -2.29 5.34 -8.95
CA TYR A 91 -3.00 4.49 -7.97
C TYR A 91 -4.53 4.48 -8.13
N THR A 92 -5.11 5.50 -8.76
CA THR A 92 -6.56 5.55 -9.05
C THR A 92 -7.05 4.34 -9.84
N CYS A 93 -6.24 3.80 -10.76
CA CYS A 93 -6.60 2.62 -11.55
C CYS A 93 -6.75 1.31 -10.75
N PHE A 94 -6.31 1.30 -9.49
CA PHE A 94 -6.49 0.18 -8.56
C PHE A 94 -7.61 0.41 -7.54
N GLY A 95 -8.35 1.52 -7.63
CA GLY A 95 -9.43 1.86 -6.68
C GLY A 95 -8.96 2.64 -5.46
N PHE A 96 -7.76 3.23 -5.48
CA PHE A 96 -7.37 4.20 -4.47
C PHE A 96 -7.98 5.56 -4.77
N HIS A 97 -8.38 6.25 -3.73
CA HIS A 97 -8.97 7.58 -3.82
C HIS A 97 -8.27 8.54 -2.87
N HIS A 98 -8.20 9.80 -3.28
CA HIS A 98 -7.70 10.86 -2.42
C HIS A 98 -8.58 11.01 -1.18
N GLN A 99 -7.96 11.19 -0.03
CA GLN A 99 -8.63 11.41 1.24
C GLN A 99 -8.24 12.78 1.79
N HIS A 100 -8.99 13.82 1.44
CA HIS A 100 -8.73 15.21 1.84
C HIS A 100 -8.61 15.44 3.36
N ARG A 101 -9.02 14.47 4.17
CA ARG A 101 -9.01 14.54 5.64
C ARG A 101 -7.94 13.65 6.30
N LEU A 102 -7.20 12.88 5.52
CA LEU A 102 -5.98 12.20 5.95
C LEU A 102 -4.79 13.11 5.68
N SER A 103 -3.88 13.19 6.64
CA SER A 103 -2.62 13.90 6.44
C SER A 103 -1.47 13.15 7.07
N VAL A 104 -0.32 13.27 6.41
CA VAL A 104 0.99 12.94 6.97
C VAL A 104 1.73 14.26 7.08
N PRO A 105 2.29 14.61 8.25
CA PRO A 105 3.09 15.82 8.41
C PRO A 105 4.20 15.89 7.35
N GLY A 106 4.27 17.00 6.62
CA GLY A 106 5.30 17.23 5.60
C GLY A 106 5.01 16.61 4.22
N VAL A 107 3.88 15.93 4.03
CA VAL A 107 3.50 15.38 2.72
C VAL A 107 2.21 16.06 2.22
N PRO A 108 2.16 16.56 0.96
CA PRO A 108 0.94 17.10 0.41
C PRO A 108 -0.18 16.05 0.42
N ALA A 109 -1.38 16.46 0.83
CA ALA A 109 -2.51 15.55 1.02
C ALA A 109 -2.82 14.72 -0.24
N GLU A 110 -2.65 15.31 -1.43
CA GLU A 110 -2.91 14.68 -2.73
C GLU A 110 -2.19 13.36 -2.94
N TYR A 111 -0.99 13.18 -2.38
CA TYR A 111 -0.22 11.95 -2.50
C TYR A 111 -0.64 10.88 -1.48
N PHE A 112 -1.43 11.23 -0.45
CA PHE A 112 -1.95 10.26 0.51
C PHE A 112 -3.30 9.71 0.05
N MET A 113 -3.30 8.46 -0.39
CA MET A 113 -4.48 7.82 -0.95
C MET A 113 -4.88 6.58 -0.15
N ALA A 114 -6.16 6.26 -0.18
CA ALA A 114 -6.71 5.14 0.57
C ALA A 114 -7.70 4.31 -0.26
N GLN A 115 -7.78 3.02 0.05
CA GLN A 115 -8.77 2.11 -0.48
C GLN A 115 -9.33 1.23 0.64
N ARG A 116 -10.66 1.19 0.78
CA ARG A 116 -11.31 0.18 1.62
C ARG A 116 -11.43 -1.13 0.86
N LEU A 117 -11.15 -2.25 1.53
CA LEU A 117 -11.25 -3.60 0.95
C LEU A 117 -12.49 -4.36 1.43
N ASP A 118 -13.10 -3.92 2.53
CA ASP A 118 -14.26 -4.56 3.17
C ASP A 118 -15.61 -4.26 2.48
N GLY A 119 -15.59 -3.56 1.34
CA GLY A 119 -16.78 -3.23 0.55
C GLY A 119 -17.70 -2.17 1.18
N LYS A 120 -17.32 -1.59 2.33
CA LYS A 120 -18.06 -0.47 2.92
C LYS A 120 -17.73 0.83 2.20
N ALA A 121 -18.61 1.83 2.37
CA ALA A 121 -18.38 3.17 1.85
C ALA A 121 -17.03 3.73 2.36
N PRO A 122 -16.35 4.59 1.57
CA PRO A 122 -15.14 5.25 2.02
C PRO A 122 -15.37 5.92 3.37
N VAL A 123 -14.53 5.57 4.35
CA VAL A 123 -14.58 6.26 5.64
C VAL A 123 -13.82 7.56 5.49
N PRO A 124 -14.39 8.70 5.89
CA PRO A 124 -13.60 9.91 6.06
C PRO A 124 -12.64 9.65 7.21
N LEU A 125 -11.44 9.19 6.86
CA LEU A 125 -10.35 9.04 7.80
C LEU A 125 -9.89 10.46 8.15
N GLN A 126 -10.16 10.88 9.38
CA GLN A 126 -9.44 11.99 10.01
C GLN A 126 -8.40 11.33 10.88
N ALA A 127 -7.16 11.27 10.41
CA ALA A 127 -6.06 10.65 11.13
C ALA A 127 -4.74 11.26 10.69
N THR A 128 -3.83 11.42 11.65
CA THR A 128 -2.40 11.51 11.36
C THR A 128 -1.88 10.09 11.19
N ALA A 129 -1.35 9.76 10.02
CA ALA A 129 -0.80 8.41 9.82
C ALA A 129 0.58 8.30 10.47
N GLY A 130 0.72 7.36 11.40
CA GLY A 130 1.99 6.93 11.96
C GLY A 130 2.54 5.74 11.19
N PHE A 131 3.76 5.86 10.66
CA PHE A 131 4.46 4.75 10.02
C PHE A 131 5.30 4.00 11.05
N HIS A 132 5.60 2.73 10.77
CA HIS A 132 6.54 1.98 11.60
C HIS A 132 7.91 2.70 11.64
N PRO A 133 8.62 2.76 12.78
CA PRO A 133 9.95 3.39 12.89
C PRO A 133 11.01 2.85 11.91
N ALA A 134 10.74 1.72 11.27
CA ALA A 134 11.61 1.15 10.24
C ALA A 134 11.58 1.95 8.92
N PHE A 135 10.67 2.91 8.80
CA PHE A 135 10.60 3.88 7.71
C PHE A 135 11.26 5.22 8.06
N GLU A 136 11.68 5.43 9.31
CA GLU A 136 12.46 6.60 9.72
C GLU A 136 13.94 6.31 9.46
N VAL A 137 14.60 7.19 8.69
CA VAL A 137 16.01 7.09 8.29
C VAL A 137 16.86 8.05 9.10
#